data_AF-N1MUD4-F1
#
_entry.id   AF-N1MUD4-F1
#
_cell.length_a   1.000
_cell.length_b   1.000
_cell.length_c   1.000
_cell.angle_alpha   90.00
_cell.angle_beta   90.00
_cell.angle_gamma   90.00
#
_symmetry.space_group_name_H-M   'P 1'
#
loop_
_entity.id
_entity.type
_entity.pdbx_description
1 polymer ?
#
loop_
_entity_poly.entity_id
_entity_poly.type
_entity_poly.pdbx_seq_one_letter_code
_entity_poly.pdbx_strand_id
1 'polypeptide(L)' 'MATMNISLPDPMKHWVEGQAETGRYSNASDYVRDLIRRDQERAMKIAHMQALVDEGRASGTSPRSVEDIFADAAARVQGT' A
#
# COMPACT_ATOMS: atom_id res chain seq x y z
N MET A 1 -15.73 4.47 -20.82
CA MET A 1 -15.59 3.84 -19.48
C MET A 1 -16.61 2.73 -19.37
N ALA A 2 -16.29 1.64 -18.68
CA ALA A 2 -17.29 0.65 -18.27
C ALA A 2 -18.11 1.22 -17.11
N THR A 3 -19.43 0.98 -17.11
CA THR A 3 -20.33 1.41 -16.04
C THR A 3 -20.58 0.25 -15.08
N MET A 4 -20.53 0.52 -13.79
CA MET A 4 -20.85 -0.43 -12.73
C MET A 4 -21.90 0.19 -11.79
N ASN A 5 -23.03 -0.48 -11.63
CA ASN A 5 -24.09 -0.07 -10.72
C ASN A 5 -23.88 -0.73 -9.35
N ILE A 6 -23.93 0.06 -8.28
CA ILE A 6 -23.80 -0.43 -6.91
C ILE A 6 -24.96 0.12 -6.09
N SER A 7 -25.68 -0.74 -5.37
CA SER A 7 -26.67 -0.34 -4.38
C SER A 7 -26.00 -0.12 -3.03
N LEU A 8 -26.25 1.05 -2.43
CA LEU A 8 -25.75 1.42 -1.12
C LEU A 8 -26.92 1.73 -0.20
N PRO A 9 -26.85 1.41 1.11
CA PRO A 9 -27.76 1.96 2.11
C PRO A 9 -27.70 3.50 2.12
N ASP A 10 -28.82 4.16 2.41
CA ASP A 10 -28.92 5.63 2.39
C ASP A 10 -27.81 6.35 3.16
N PRO A 11 -27.39 5.92 4.37
CA PRO A 11 -26.29 6.57 5.08
C PRO A 11 -24.96 6.53 4.31
N MET A 12 -24.68 5.43 3.62
CA MET A 12 -23.44 5.28 2.83
C MET A 12 -23.51 6.11 1.54
N LYS A 13 -24.69 6.18 0.92
CA LYS A 13 -24.91 7.05 -0.24
C LYS A 13 -24.64 8.51 0.13
N HIS A 14 -25.27 9.01 1.20
CA HIS A 14 -25.07 10.39 1.65
C HIS A 14 -23.61 10.68 2.00
N TRP A 15 -22.91 9.72 2.63
CA TRP A 15 -21.49 9.86 2.90
C TRP A 15 -20.67 10.05 1.63
N VAL A 16 -20.89 9.19 0.62
CA VAL A 16 -20.18 9.22 -0.67
C VAL A 16 -20.48 10.51 -1.43
N GLU A 17 -21.75 10.94 -1.46
CA GLU A 17 -22.16 12.20 -2.10
C GLU A 17 -21.51 13.41 -1.41
N GLY A 18 -21.49 13.44 -0.07
CA GLY A 18 -20.83 14.48 0.71
C GLY A 18 -19.33 14.59 0.45
N GLN A 19 -18.64 13.51 0.04
CA GLN A 19 -17.23 13.61 -0.36
C GLN A 19 -17.04 14.45 -1.63
N ALA A 20 -18.00 14.44 -2.56
CA ALA A 20 -17.94 15.26 -3.76
C ALA A 20 -18.14 16.76 -3.44
N GLU A 21 -18.94 17.07 -2.41
CA GLU A 21 -19.19 18.45 -1.98
C GLU A 21 -17.96 19.14 -1.38
N THR A 22 -16.96 18.37 -0.94
CA THR A 22 -15.70 18.92 -0.39
C THR A 22 -14.83 19.63 -1.43
N GLY A 23 -15.16 19.53 -2.73
CA GLY A 23 -14.35 20.05 -3.83
C GLY A 23 -13.13 19.20 -4.18
N ARG A 24 -12.85 18.14 -3.41
CA ARG A 24 -11.75 17.19 -3.66
C ARG A 24 -12.05 16.23 -4.83
N TYR A 25 -13.32 15.91 -5.05
CA TYR A 25 -13.78 14.99 -6.09
C TYR A 25 -14.88 15.66 -6.90
N SER A 26 -14.90 15.47 -8.22
CA SER A 26 -15.92 16.11 -9.07
C SER A 26 -17.27 15.42 -9.00
N ASN A 27 -17.32 14.14 -8.58
CA ASN A 27 -18.55 13.38 -8.35
C ASN A 27 -18.28 12.14 -7.48
N ALA A 28 -19.37 11.45 -7.08
CA ALA A 28 -19.33 10.20 -6.32
C ALA A 28 -18.50 9.08 -7.00
N SER A 29 -18.57 8.96 -8.33
CA SER A 29 -17.82 7.93 -9.06
C SER A 29 -16.31 8.19 -9.02
N ASP A 30 -15.89 9.45 -8.96
CA ASP A 30 -14.47 9.81 -8.82
C ASP A 30 -13.94 9.41 -7.45
N TYR A 31 -14.72 9.66 -6.39
CA TYR A 31 -14.39 9.21 -5.04
C TYR A 31 -14.28 7.68 -4.98
N VAL A 32 -15.25 6.95 -5.54
CA VAL A 32 -15.22 5.48 -5.55
C VAL A 32 -14.03 4.94 -6.35
N ARG A 33 -13.69 5.53 -7.50
CA ARG A 33 -12.51 5.15 -8.27
C ARG A 33 -11.21 5.37 -7.50
N ASP A 34 -11.13 6.44 -6.73
CA ASP A 34 -9.99 6.70 -5.86
C ASP A 34 -9.89 5.69 -4.71
N LEU A 35 -11.01 5.33 -4.08
CA LEU A 35 -11.03 4.28 -3.06
C LEU A 35 -10.54 2.93 -3.61
N ILE A 36 -11.00 2.54 -4.80
CA ILE A 36 -10.55 1.30 -5.46
C ILE A 36 -9.05 1.35 -5.72
N ARG A 37 -8.50 2.48 -6.17
CA ARG A 37 -7.06 2.61 -6.39
C ARG A 37 -6.26 2.46 -5.09
N ARG A 38 -6.70 3.11 -4.01
CA ARG A 38 -6.05 3.00 -2.70
C ARG A 38 -6.12 1.58 -2.15
N ASP A 39 -7.23 0.88 -2.38
CA ASP A 39 -7.37 -0.53 -2.00
C ASP A 39 -6.38 -1.42 -2.76
N GLN A 40 -6.29 -1.26 -4.09
CA GLN A 40 -5.30 -1.97 -4.92
C GLN A 40 -3.87 -1.67 -4.48
N GLU A 41 -3.52 -0.39 -4.25
CA GLU A 41 -2.19 -0.01 -3.78
C GLU A 41 -1.86 -0.63 -2.42
N ARG A 42 -2.82 -0.66 -1.50
CA ARG A 42 -2.65 -1.30 -0.19
C ARG A 42 -2.43 -2.80 -0.34
N ALA A 43 -3.24 -3.47 -1.15
CA ALA A 43 -3.11 -4.90 -1.41
C ALA A 43 -1.75 -5.23 -2.02
N MET A 44 -1.29 -4.45 -3.01
CA MET A 44 0.03 -4.62 -3.62
C MET A 44 1.18 -4.42 -2.62
N LYS A 45 1.11 -3.40 -1.76
CA LYS A 45 2.11 -3.16 -0.71
C LYS A 45 2.19 -4.32 0.29
N ILE A 46 1.04 -4.86 0.69
CA ILE A 46 0.98 -6.01 1.59
C ILE A 46 1.59 -7.24 0.92
N ALA A 47 1.19 -7.55 -0.32
CA ALA A 47 1.71 -8.69 -1.06
C ALA A 47 3.23 -8.58 -1.28
N HIS A 48 3.73 -7.39 -1.60
CA HIS A 48 5.16 -7.15 -1.76
C HIS A 48 5.93 -7.36 -0.44
N MET A 49 5.43 -6.83 0.67
CA MET A 49 6.05 -7.03 1.98
C MET A 49 6.05 -8.50 2.40
N GLN A 50 4.96 -9.22 2.14
CA GLN A 50 4.87 -10.66 2.40
C GLN A 50 5.92 -11.44 1.61
N ALA A 51 6.10 -11.12 0.32
CA ALA A 51 7.13 -11.75 -0.51
C ALA A 51 8.54 -11.52 0.06
N LEU A 52 8.87 -10.30 0.51
CA LEU A 52 10.16 -10.00 1.13
C LEU A 52 10.36 -10.74 2.47
N VAL A 53 9.30 -10.88 3.26
CA VAL A 53 9.34 -11.66 4.52
C VAL A 53 9.55 -13.15 4.23
N ASP A 54 8.86 -13.69 3.22
CA ASP A 54 9.00 -15.09 2.83
C ASP A 54 10.40 -15.37 2.28
N GLU A 55 10.97 -14.47 1.48
CA GLU A 55 12.37 -14.53 1.03
C GLU A 55 13.33 -14.53 2.22
N GLY A 56 13.14 -13.60 3.17
CA GLY A 56 13.95 -13.53 4.39
C GLY A 56 13.88 -14.81 5.22
N ARG A 57 12.69 -15.40 5.37
CA ARG A 57 12.51 -16.68 6.06
C ARG A 57 13.18 -17.84 5.32
N ALA A 58 13.07 -17.88 4.00
CA ALA A 58 13.70 -18.91 3.18
C ALA A 58 15.23 -18.80 3.16
N SER A 59 15.79 -17.60 3.38
CA SER A 59 17.24 -17.37 3.45
C SER A 59 17.91 -17.98 4.69
N GLY A 60 17.13 -18.42 5.68
CA GLY A 60 17.62 -19.04 6.90
C GLY A 60 18.13 -18.02 7.94
N THR A 61 18.72 -18.53 9.03
CA THR A 61 19.26 -17.67 10.09
C THR A 61 20.69 -17.28 9.78
N SER A 62 20.97 -15.97 9.79
CA SER A 62 22.33 -15.45 9.63
C SER A 62 23.19 -15.79 10.85
N PRO A 63 24.42 -16.29 10.67
CA PRO A 63 25.38 -16.47 11.77
C PRO A 63 26.08 -15.16 12.16
N ARG A 64 25.86 -14.07 11.42
CA ARG A 64 26.56 -12.79 11.64
C ARG A 64 26.04 -12.10 12.89
N SER A 65 26.96 -11.54 13.68
CA SER A 65 26.62 -10.65 14.77
C SER A 65 26.15 -9.29 14.26
N VAL A 66 25.55 -8.49 15.14
CA VAL A 66 25.16 -7.11 14.81
C VAL A 66 26.40 -6.28 14.48
N GLU A 67 27.50 -6.49 15.20
CA GLU A 67 28.79 -5.85 15.00
C GLU A 67 29.36 -6.16 13.61
N ASP A 68 29.29 -7.42 13.17
CA ASP A 68 29.74 -7.82 11.83
C ASP A 68 28.95 -7.11 10.72
N ILE A 69 27.65 -6.90 10.94
CA ILE A 69 26.74 -6.24 9.98
C ILE A 69 27.09 -4.75 9.87
N PHE A 70 27.27 -4.06 11.00
CA PHE A 70 27.64 -2.65 11.00
C PHE A 70 29.03 -2.39 10.43
N ALA A 71 30.01 -3.25 10.75
CA ALA A 71 31.36 -3.14 10.21
C ALA A 71 31.38 -3.25 8.67
N ASP A 72 30.64 -4.22 8.12
CA ASP A 72 30.48 -4.39 6.67
C ASP A 72 29.74 -3.22 6.02
N ALA A 73 28.67 -2.72 6.63
CA ALA A 73 27.97 -1.54 6.14
C ALA A 73 28.87 -0.29 6.09
N ALA A 74 29.67 -0.05 7.13
CA ALA A 74 30.62 1.06 7.18
C ALA A 74 31.73 0.93 6.12
N ALA A 75 32.27 -0.29 5.93
CA ALA A 75 33.28 -0.56 4.91
C ALA A 75 32.75 -0.30 3.49
N ARG A 76 31.49 -0.65 3.19
CA ARG A 76 30.87 -0.40 1.89
C ARG A 76 30.70 1.08 1.57
N VAL A 77 30.42 1.91 2.57
CA VAL A 77 30.27 3.36 2.39
C VAL A 77 31.64 4.03 2.18
N GLN A 78 32.70 3.54 2.84
CA GLN A 78 34.06 4.10 2.73
C GLN A 78 34.81 3.64 1.46
N GLY A 79 34.36 2.55 0.83
CA GLY A 79 34.93 2.02 -0.42
C GLY A 79 34.36 2.64 -1.72
N THR A 80 33.46 3.61 -1.60
CA THR A 80 32.92 4.45 -2.68
C THR A 80 33.44 5.87 -2.55
#